data_AF-A0A067KKD3-F1
#
_entry.id   AF-A0A067KKD3-F1
#
_cell.length_a   1.000
_cell.length_b   1.000
_cell.length_c   1.000
_cell.angle_alpha   90.00
_cell.angle_beta   90.00
_cell.angle_gamma   90.00
#
_symmetry.space_group_name_H-M   'P 1'
#
loop_
_entity.id
_entity.type
_entity.pdbx_description
1 polymer ?
#
loop_
_entity_poly.entity_id
_entity_poly.type
_entity_poly.pdbx_seq_one_letter_code
_entity_poly.pdbx_strand_id
1 'polypeptide(L)'
;MLLSQPKKPTFVLEDATVNALSLSGSNFLTSNVQVTVSTRNPNERIGIYYEKLDIYASYRNQQITIATQLPRSYQGHKDITIWSPFVYGNSVPMWPFLAASLGQDLNAGAVLVNIKIDGTLKWKVGSWISGKYRVNVNCPAFLNFARNAHGIADGVGIKYQFAQACSAEVALS
;
A
#
# COMPACT_ATOMS: atom_id res chain seq x y z
N MET A 1 17.75 -20.17 -26.93
CA MET A 1 17.58 -18.94 -26.12
C MET A 1 16.90 -19.35 -24.82
N LEU A 2 17.59 -19.30 -23.67
CA LEU A 2 16.97 -19.58 -22.38
C LEU A 2 16.00 -18.44 -22.04
N LEU A 3 14.70 -18.72 -22.13
CA LEU A 3 13.67 -17.77 -21.72
C LEU A 3 13.68 -17.74 -20.18
N SER A 4 14.34 -16.75 -19.61
CA SER A 4 14.33 -16.52 -18.16
C SER A 4 12.89 -16.26 -17.72
N GLN A 5 12.38 -17.07 -16.78
CA GLN A 5 11.04 -16.85 -16.23
C GLN A 5 10.97 -15.47 -15.55
N PRO A 6 9.89 -14.69 -15.77
CA PRO A 6 9.71 -13.41 -15.10
C PRO A 6 9.71 -13.56 -13.58
N LYS A 7 10.58 -12.82 -12.91
CA LYS A 7 10.59 -12.69 -11.45
C LYS A 7 9.62 -11.60 -11.02
N LYS A 8 8.81 -11.87 -9.99
CA LYS A 8 7.87 -10.87 -9.44
C LYS A 8 8.60 -9.59 -8.99
N PRO A 9 8.00 -8.40 -9.14
CA PRO A 9 8.53 -7.18 -8.54
C PRO A 9 8.52 -7.28 -7.01
N THR A 10 9.43 -6.55 -6.37
CA THR A 10 9.47 -6.41 -4.91
C THR A 10 8.92 -5.04 -4.53
N PHE A 11 8.11 -4.97 -3.48
CA PHE A 11 7.55 -3.72 -2.98
C PHE A 11 8.08 -3.40 -1.59
N VAL A 12 8.29 -2.12 -1.32
CA VAL A 12 8.74 -1.61 -0.01
C VAL A 12 7.82 -0.46 0.39
N LEU A 13 7.33 -0.52 1.61
CA LEU A 13 6.68 0.63 2.23
C LEU A 13 7.78 1.54 2.79
N GLU A 14 7.94 2.71 2.20
CA GLU A 14 8.99 3.66 2.58
C GLU A 14 8.53 4.44 3.80
N ASP A 15 7.39 5.13 3.67
CA ASP A 15 6.80 5.94 4.73
C ASP A 15 5.27 6.00 4.63
N ALA A 16 4.66 6.41 5.75
CA ALA A 16 3.26 6.82 5.80
C ALA A 16 3.12 8.06 6.68
N THR A 17 2.45 9.08 6.17
CA THR A 17 2.13 10.31 6.92
C THR A 17 0.65 10.32 7.23
N VAL A 18 0.30 10.21 8.51
CA VAL A 18 -1.08 10.18 8.98
C VAL A 18 -1.52 11.61 9.28
N ASN A 19 -2.40 12.16 8.44
CA ASN A 19 -2.99 13.48 8.61
C ASN A 19 -4.27 13.43 9.44
N ALA A 20 -5.07 12.37 9.27
CA ALA A 20 -6.26 12.13 10.07
C ALA A 20 -6.49 10.62 10.25
N LEU A 21 -6.87 10.22 11.45
CA LEU A 21 -7.37 8.88 11.76
C LEU A 21 -8.24 8.96 13.00
N SER A 22 -9.55 9.01 12.81
CA SER A 22 -10.50 9.22 13.91
C SER A 22 -11.82 8.49 13.67
N LEU A 23 -12.33 7.86 14.72
CA LEU A 23 -13.69 7.33 14.72
C LEU A 23 -14.69 8.44 15.08
N SER A 24 -15.81 8.48 14.37
CA SER A 24 -16.96 9.34 14.66
C SER A 24 -18.23 8.49 14.81
N GLY A 25 -19.12 8.92 15.70
CA GLY A 25 -20.28 8.11 16.09
C GLY A 25 -19.86 6.77 16.69
N SER A 26 -20.60 5.70 16.39
CA SER A 26 -20.30 4.34 16.88
C SER A 26 -19.43 3.51 15.93
N ASN A 27 -19.44 3.80 14.62
CA ASN A 27 -18.81 2.92 13.63
C ASN A 27 -18.40 3.60 12.30
N PHE A 28 -18.19 4.92 12.28
CA PHE A 28 -17.69 5.61 11.09
C PHE A 28 -16.24 6.03 11.28
N LEU A 29 -15.42 5.78 10.27
CA LEU A 29 -14.00 6.12 10.28
C LEU A 29 -13.71 7.24 9.27
N THR A 30 -13.04 8.26 9.74
CA THR A 30 -12.38 9.25 8.88
C THR A 30 -10.88 9.02 8.92
N SER A 31 -10.28 8.88 7.76
CA SER A 31 -8.85 8.65 7.61
C SER A 31 -8.29 9.46 6.43
N ASN A 32 -7.08 9.96 6.59
CA ASN A 32 -6.30 10.61 5.55
C ASN A 32 -4.82 10.29 5.80
N VAL A 33 -4.24 9.49 4.91
CA VAL A 33 -2.87 9.01 5.03
C VAL A 33 -2.19 9.19 3.68
N GLN A 34 -1.09 9.94 3.65
CA GLN A 34 -0.16 9.90 2.52
C GLN A 34 0.74 8.68 2.68
N VAL A 35 0.88 7.86 1.65
CA VAL A 35 1.70 6.65 1.71
C VAL A 35 2.71 6.68 0.60
N THR A 36 3.98 6.41 0.91
CA THR A 36 5.03 6.24 -0.09
C THR A 36 5.42 4.77 -0.20
N VAL A 37 5.21 4.20 -1.39
CA VAL A 37 5.61 2.83 -1.72
C VAL A 37 6.56 2.87 -2.89
N SER A 38 7.65 2.09 -2.80
CA SER A 38 8.52 1.81 -3.93
C SER A 38 8.31 0.38 -4.43
N THR A 39 8.44 0.19 -5.75
CA THR A 39 8.52 -1.12 -6.38
C THR A 39 9.81 -1.23 -7.16
N ARG A 40 10.44 -2.39 -7.13
CA ARG A 40 11.66 -2.69 -7.89
C ARG A 40 11.44 -3.89 -8.79
N ASN A 41 11.83 -3.75 -10.06
CA ASN A 41 11.87 -4.85 -11.00
C ASN A 41 13.21 -5.59 -10.90
N PRO A 42 13.27 -6.84 -10.37
CA PRO A 42 14.53 -7.57 -10.25
C PRO A 42 15.02 -8.18 -11.58
N ASN A 43 14.23 -8.08 -12.67
CA ASN A 43 14.56 -8.71 -13.93
C ASN A 43 15.59 -7.90 -14.73
N GLU A 44 16.51 -8.60 -15.39
CA GLU A 44 17.58 -7.97 -16.18
C GLU A 44 17.17 -7.64 -17.62
N ARG A 45 16.14 -8.32 -18.15
CA ARG A 45 15.73 -8.24 -19.56
C ARG A 45 14.21 -8.16 -19.75
N ILE A 46 13.46 -8.09 -18.65
CA ILE A 46 11.99 -8.14 -18.65
C ILE A 46 11.49 -6.86 -18.02
N GLY A 47 10.68 -6.10 -18.74
CA GLY A 47 9.98 -4.93 -18.21
C GLY A 47 8.60 -5.30 -17.65
N ILE A 48 8.02 -4.40 -16.86
CA ILE A 48 6.71 -4.58 -16.24
C ILE A 48 5.81 -3.42 -16.65
N TYR A 49 4.66 -3.72 -17.23
CA TYR A 49 3.58 -2.75 -17.40
C TYR A 49 2.59 -2.90 -16.25
N TYR A 50 2.44 -1.84 -15.45
CA TYR A 50 1.40 -1.74 -14.44
C TYR A 50 0.16 -1.12 -15.11
N GLU A 51 -0.88 -1.93 -15.32
CA GLU A 51 -2.06 -1.56 -16.12
C GLU A 51 -3.14 -0.89 -15.28
N LYS A 52 -3.41 -1.46 -14.11
CA LYS A 52 -4.34 -0.91 -13.14
C LYS A 52 -3.88 -1.39 -11.78
N LEU A 53 -3.48 -0.48 -10.91
CA LEU A 53 -3.18 -0.75 -9.52
C LEU A 53 -4.01 0.19 -8.68
N ASP A 54 -4.70 -0.35 -7.69
CA ASP A 54 -5.46 0.41 -6.71
C ASP A 54 -4.83 0.20 -5.34
N ILE A 55 -4.49 1.29 -4.65
CA ILE A 55 -3.91 1.29 -3.30
C ILE A 55 -4.94 1.74 -2.28
N TYR A 56 -4.98 1.09 -1.13
CA TYR A 56 -5.89 1.42 -0.03
C TYR A 56 -5.33 0.96 1.32
N ALA A 57 -5.82 1.54 2.40
CA ALA A 57 -5.55 1.05 3.75
C ALA A 57 -6.64 0.06 4.18
N SER A 58 -6.24 -0.94 4.95
CA SER A 58 -7.11 -1.91 5.59
C SER A 58 -6.75 -2.07 7.07
N TYR A 59 -7.76 -2.31 7.90
CA TYR A 59 -7.60 -2.64 9.31
C TYR A 59 -8.26 -4.01 9.55
N ARG A 60 -7.48 -4.98 10.03
CA ARG A 60 -7.92 -6.38 10.24
C ARG A 60 -8.71 -6.95 9.04
N ASN A 61 -8.16 -6.76 7.84
CA ASN A 61 -8.74 -7.18 6.54
C ASN A 61 -10.03 -6.46 6.10
N GLN A 62 -10.53 -5.48 6.85
CA GLN A 62 -11.54 -4.56 6.33
C GLN A 62 -10.87 -3.37 5.66
N GLN A 63 -11.25 -3.05 4.41
CA GLN A 63 -10.84 -1.81 3.75
C GLN A 63 -11.43 -0.59 4.49
N ILE A 64 -10.57 0.37 4.83
CA ILE A 64 -10.92 1.55 5.64
C ILE A 64 -10.79 2.89 4.89
N THR A 65 -10.20 2.87 3.69
CA THR A 65 -10.10 4.04 2.80
C THR A 65 -10.75 3.73 1.46
N ILE A 66 -11.03 4.77 0.67
CA ILE A 66 -11.36 4.59 -0.75
C ILE A 66 -10.11 4.08 -1.48
N ALA A 67 -10.32 3.20 -2.45
CA ALA A 67 -9.26 2.71 -3.32
C ALA A 67 -8.78 3.83 -4.25
N THR A 68 -7.50 4.15 -4.18
CA THR A 68 -6.87 5.19 -5.01
C THR A 68 -6.10 4.54 -6.14
N GLN A 69 -6.42 4.91 -7.38
CA GLN A 69 -5.72 4.35 -8.53
C GLN A 69 -4.32 4.95 -8.65
N LEU A 70 -3.31 4.09 -8.71
CA LEU A 70 -1.94 4.49 -9.02
C LEU A 70 -1.78 4.76 -10.53
N PRO A 71 -0.87 5.66 -10.92
CA PRO A 71 -0.59 5.93 -12.33
C PRO A 71 -0.15 4.66 -13.08
N ARG A 72 -0.73 4.48 -14.28
CA ARG A 72 -0.21 3.50 -15.23
C ARG A 72 1.24 3.82 -15.53
N SER A 73 2.10 2.83 -15.40
CA SER A 73 3.54 3.02 -15.54
C SER A 73 4.19 1.80 -16.18
N TYR A 74 5.24 2.07 -16.94
CA TYR A 74 6.16 1.05 -17.41
C TYR A 74 7.42 1.12 -16.56
N GLN A 75 7.78 -0.01 -15.95
CA GLN A 75 9.00 -0.17 -15.19
C GLN A 75 10.01 -0.95 -16.02
N GLY A 76 11.16 -0.32 -16.28
CA GLY A 76 12.26 -0.91 -17.02
C GLY A 76 12.98 -2.02 -16.26
N HIS A 77 14.03 -2.57 -16.85
CA HIS A 77 14.85 -3.61 -16.21
C HIS A 77 15.65 -3.03 -15.04
N LYS A 78 15.73 -3.75 -13.92
CA LYS A 78 16.43 -3.30 -12.69
C LYS A 78 15.99 -1.94 -12.14
N ASP A 79 14.86 -1.43 -12.63
CA ASP A 79 14.37 -0.09 -12.34
C ASP A 79 13.55 -0.04 -11.05
N ILE A 80 13.41 1.16 -10.49
CA ILE A 80 12.65 1.45 -9.28
C ILE A 80 11.61 2.52 -9.61
N THR A 81 10.36 2.27 -9.23
CA THR A 81 9.27 3.23 -9.37
C THR A 81 8.73 3.54 -7.98
N ILE A 82 8.50 4.82 -7.71
CA ILE A 82 8.01 5.30 -6.41
C ILE A 82 6.64 5.95 -6.64
N TRP A 83 5.70 5.64 -5.76
CA TRP A 83 4.38 6.28 -5.72
C TRP A 83 4.11 6.82 -4.33
N SER A 84 3.63 8.06 -4.25
CA SER A 84 3.26 8.73 -2.99
C SER A 84 1.79 9.19 -2.98
N PRO A 85 0.81 8.30 -3.18
CA PRO A 85 -0.61 8.67 -3.18
C PRO A 85 -1.11 9.06 -1.79
N PHE A 86 -2.18 9.86 -1.77
CA PHE A 86 -3.04 10.00 -0.60
C PHE A 86 -4.12 8.92 -0.65
N VAL A 87 -4.23 8.12 0.42
CA VAL A 87 -5.36 7.24 0.65
C VAL A 87 -6.22 7.84 1.76
N TYR A 88 -7.47 8.14 1.43
CA TYR A 88 -8.39 8.79 2.35
C TYR A 88 -9.78 8.14 2.33
N GLY A 89 -10.51 8.33 3.41
CA GLY A 89 -11.88 7.90 3.59
C GLY A 89 -12.60 8.88 4.49
N ASN A 90 -13.75 9.36 4.06
CA ASN A 90 -14.61 10.21 4.87
C ASN A 90 -15.83 9.40 5.30
N SER A 91 -16.02 9.23 6.62
CA SER A 91 -17.16 8.52 7.18
C SER A 91 -17.36 7.13 6.58
N VAL A 92 -16.26 6.38 6.43
CA VAL A 92 -16.28 5.00 5.92
C VAL A 92 -16.91 4.11 6.99
N PRO A 93 -17.97 3.35 6.67
CA PRO A 93 -18.63 2.48 7.64
C PRO A 93 -17.71 1.31 8.00
N MET A 94 -17.54 1.09 9.30
CA MET A 94 -16.83 -0.05 9.87
C MET A 94 -17.81 -1.03 10.50
N TRP A 95 -17.41 -2.30 10.58
CA TRP A 95 -18.17 -3.26 11.37
C TRP A 95 -18.05 -2.85 12.85
N PRO A 96 -19.14 -2.86 13.64
CA PRO A 96 -19.11 -2.33 15.01
C PRO A 96 -18.02 -2.92 15.90
N PHE A 97 -17.75 -4.22 15.80
CA PHE A 97 -16.69 -4.88 16.56
C PHE A 97 -15.27 -4.44 16.15
N LEU A 98 -15.06 -4.12 14.87
CA LEU A 98 -13.80 -3.58 14.36
C LEU A 98 -13.62 -2.13 14.76
N ALA A 99 -14.70 -1.32 14.76
CA ALA A 99 -14.66 0.04 15.27
C ALA A 99 -14.29 0.07 16.76
N ALA A 100 -14.89 -0.81 17.58
CA ALA A 100 -14.55 -0.95 18.99
C ALA A 100 -13.07 -1.36 19.18
N SER A 101 -12.59 -2.33 18.40
CA SER A 101 -11.18 -2.77 18.42
C SER A 101 -10.22 -1.64 18.02
N LEU A 102 -10.54 -0.91 16.96
CA LEU A 102 -9.74 0.22 16.50
C LEU A 102 -9.70 1.33 17.56
N GLY A 103 -10.82 1.61 18.23
CA GLY A 103 -10.86 2.56 19.34
C GLY A 103 -9.95 2.15 20.50
N GLN A 104 -9.89 0.85 20.83
CA GLN A 104 -8.96 0.34 21.85
C GLN A 104 -7.49 0.50 21.42
N ASP A 105 -7.17 0.14 20.18
CA ASP A 105 -5.82 0.28 19.61
C ASP A 105 -5.37 1.77 19.61
N LEU A 106 -6.25 2.67 19.18
CA LEU A 106 -6.02 4.12 19.22
C LEU A 106 -5.81 4.64 20.65
N ASN A 107 -6.61 4.19 21.62
CA ASN A 107 -6.47 4.56 23.03
C ASN A 107 -5.18 3.99 23.66
N ALA A 108 -4.75 2.80 23.24
CA ALA A 108 -3.47 2.22 23.61
C ALA A 108 -2.28 2.96 22.94
N GLY A 109 -2.57 3.83 21.98
CA GLY A 109 -1.58 4.66 21.30
C GLY A 109 -0.85 3.93 20.18
N ALA A 110 -1.34 2.79 19.69
CA ALA A 110 -0.72 2.11 18.56
C ALA A 110 -1.75 1.30 17.76
N VAL A 111 -1.65 1.36 16.43
CA VAL A 111 -2.51 0.61 15.52
C VAL A 111 -1.68 -0.02 14.41
N LEU A 112 -1.98 -1.29 14.10
CA LEU A 112 -1.46 -1.95 12.92
C LEU A 112 -2.48 -1.83 11.78
N VAL A 113 -2.12 -1.07 10.75
CA VAL A 113 -2.87 -1.01 9.50
C VAL A 113 -2.09 -1.74 8.40
N ASN A 114 -2.77 -2.15 7.35
CA ASN A 114 -2.19 -2.81 6.20
C ASN A 114 -2.47 -1.96 4.96
N ILE A 115 -1.42 -1.42 4.35
CA ILE A 115 -1.51 -0.80 3.03
C ILE A 115 -1.52 -1.94 2.01
N LYS A 116 -2.60 -2.03 1.25
CA LYS A 116 -2.78 -3.03 0.21
C LYS A 116 -2.72 -2.39 -1.17
N ILE A 117 -2.12 -3.12 -2.12
CA ILE A 117 -2.15 -2.76 -3.54
C ILE A 117 -2.71 -3.96 -4.28
N ASP A 118 -3.79 -3.75 -5.01
CA ASP A 118 -4.45 -4.76 -5.84
C ASP A 118 -4.52 -4.30 -7.27
N GLY A 119 -4.30 -5.22 -8.21
CA GLY A 119 -4.38 -4.82 -9.60
C GLY A 119 -3.89 -5.84 -10.60
N THR A 120 -3.50 -5.34 -11.76
CA THR A 120 -3.02 -6.15 -12.88
C THR A 120 -1.75 -5.58 -13.50
N LEU A 121 -0.85 -6.49 -13.88
CA LEU A 121 0.37 -6.18 -14.61
C LEU A 121 0.54 -7.09 -15.83
N LYS A 122 1.41 -6.68 -16.75
CA LYS A 122 1.88 -7.49 -17.88
C LYS A 122 3.40 -7.46 -17.94
N TRP A 123 3.99 -8.57 -18.38
CA TRP A 123 5.43 -8.70 -18.61
C TRP A 123 5.77 -8.30 -20.04
N LYS A 124 6.85 -7.54 -20.21
CA LYS A 124 7.44 -7.25 -21.52
C LYS A 124 8.76 -7.98 -21.67
N VAL A 125 8.84 -8.93 -22.59
CA VAL A 125 10.06 -9.70 -22.89
C VAL A 125 10.48 -9.38 -24.33
N GLY A 126 11.43 -8.47 -24.49
CA GLY A 126 11.77 -7.94 -25.82
C GLY A 126 10.58 -7.24 -26.47
N SER A 127 10.14 -7.72 -27.64
CA SER A 127 8.94 -7.24 -28.36
C SER A 127 7.64 -7.93 -27.93
N TRP A 128 7.71 -9.04 -27.19
CA TRP A 128 6.54 -9.79 -26.75
C TRP A 128 5.98 -9.22 -25.43
N ILE A 129 4.66 -9.14 -25.33
CA ILE A 129 3.94 -8.73 -24.12
C ILE A 129 3.04 -9.88 -23.67
N SER A 130 3.10 -10.22 -22.39
CA SER A 130 2.29 -11.30 -21.82
C SER A 130 0.80 -10.94 -21.71
N GLY A 131 -0.01 -11.95 -21.38
CA GLY A 131 -1.34 -11.73 -20.80
C GLY A 131 -1.29 -10.99 -19.45
N LYS A 132 -2.47 -10.74 -18.87
CA LYS A 132 -2.61 -10.06 -17.58
C LYS A 132 -2.33 -11.02 -16.42
N TYR A 133 -1.60 -10.51 -15.44
CA TYR A 133 -1.37 -11.14 -14.15
C TYR A 133 -1.98 -10.28 -13.07
N ARG A 134 -2.65 -10.89 -12.09
CA ARG A 134 -3.08 -10.20 -10.87
C ARG A 134 -1.89 -10.03 -9.97
N VAL A 135 -1.81 -8.86 -9.33
CA VAL A 135 -0.85 -8.58 -8.27
C VAL A 135 -1.62 -8.19 -7.02
N ASN A 136 -1.26 -8.81 -5.90
CA ASN A 136 -1.74 -8.46 -4.56
C ASN A 136 -0.51 -8.19 -3.70
N VAL A 137 -0.47 -7.00 -3.09
CA VAL A 137 0.60 -6.58 -2.20
C VAL A 137 0.01 -6.25 -0.84
N ASN A 138 0.67 -6.70 0.21
CA ASN A 138 0.32 -6.39 1.59
C ASN A 138 1.55 -5.83 2.32
N CYS A 139 1.47 -4.56 2.68
CA CYS A 139 2.47 -3.86 3.47
C CYS A 139 1.88 -3.57 4.86
N PRO A 140 2.33 -4.26 5.93
CA PRO A 140 2.01 -3.85 7.29
C PRO A 140 2.51 -2.41 7.53
N ALA A 141 1.84 -1.64 8.38
CA ALA A 141 2.27 -0.32 8.79
C ALA A 141 1.87 -0.15 10.26
N PHE A 142 2.86 -0.25 11.15
CA PHE A 142 2.65 -0.09 12.58
C PHE A 142 2.75 1.38 12.95
N LEU A 143 1.60 2.00 13.22
CA LEU A 143 1.49 3.42 13.54
C LEU A 143 1.44 3.57 15.06
N ASN A 144 2.49 4.15 15.63
CA ASN A 144 2.60 4.38 17.08
C ASN A 144 2.41 5.88 17.36
N PHE A 145 1.39 6.23 18.12
CA PHE A 145 1.01 7.59 18.49
C PHE A 145 1.45 7.97 19.91
N ALA A 146 2.13 7.07 20.64
CA ALA A 146 2.66 7.39 21.95
C ALA A 146 3.69 8.53 21.86
N ARG A 147 3.78 9.37 22.90
CA ARG A 147 4.57 10.64 22.93
C ARG A 147 6.07 10.50 22.62
N ASN A 148 6.61 9.28 22.55
CA ASN A 148 8.01 8.96 22.25
C ASN A 148 8.18 8.09 20.98
N ALA A 149 7.15 7.99 20.15
CA ALA A 149 7.17 7.16 18.95
C ALA A 149 7.96 7.82 17.81
N HIS A 150 8.42 7.01 16.85
CA HIS A 150 9.12 7.37 15.60
C HIS A 150 8.36 8.32 14.64
N GLY A 151 7.29 8.98 15.12
CA GLY A 151 6.48 9.92 14.38
C GLY A 151 7.10 11.32 14.38
N ILE A 152 7.46 11.83 13.22
CA ILE A 152 7.89 13.23 13.08
C ILE A 152 6.67 14.08 12.72
N ALA A 153 6.40 15.13 13.49
CA ALA A 153 5.34 16.08 13.16
C ALA A 153 5.77 16.93 11.96
N ASP A 154 5.10 16.78 10.82
CA ASP A 154 5.41 17.46 9.55
C ASP A 154 4.53 18.70 9.32
N GLY A 155 4.06 19.34 10.41
CA GLY A 155 3.15 20.49 10.38
C GLY A 155 1.70 20.19 9.95
N VAL A 156 1.45 19.07 9.26
CA VAL A 156 0.11 18.65 8.77
C VAL A 156 -0.30 17.26 9.29
N GLY A 157 0.64 16.46 9.77
CA GLY A 157 0.39 15.08 10.23
C GLY A 157 1.63 14.48 10.89
N ILE A 158 1.53 13.20 11.25
CA ILE A 158 2.63 12.44 11.84
C ILE A 158 3.21 11.50 10.77
N LYS A 159 4.50 11.70 10.44
CA LYS A 159 5.22 10.88 9.47
C LYS A 159 5.91 9.69 10.15
N TYR A 160 5.66 8.50 9.63
CA TYR A 160 6.23 7.23 10.03
C TYR A 160 7.14 6.70 8.93
N GLN A 161 8.39 6.39 9.26
CA GLN A 161 9.33 5.74 8.34
C GLN A 161 9.40 4.24 8.65
N PHE A 162 9.37 3.42 7.60
CA PHE A 162 9.41 1.95 7.75
C PHE A 162 10.61 1.35 7.03
N ALA A 163 10.82 1.70 5.76
CA ALA A 163 11.79 1.04 4.87
C ALA A 163 11.69 -0.50 4.92
N GLN A 164 10.45 -1.03 4.92
CA GLN A 164 10.18 -2.47 5.13
C GLN A 164 9.59 -3.15 3.89
N ALA A 165 10.05 -4.37 3.63
CA ALA A 165 9.57 -5.17 2.52
C ALA A 165 8.11 -5.61 2.72
N CYS A 166 7.32 -5.53 1.65
CA CYS A 166 5.95 -6.00 1.62
C CYS A 166 5.86 -7.44 1.10
N SER A 167 4.82 -8.16 1.52
CA SER A 167 4.46 -9.41 0.84
C SER A 167 3.81 -9.09 -0.49
N ALA A 168 4.25 -9.74 -1.57
CA ALA A 168 3.70 -9.55 -2.90
C ALA A 168 3.47 -10.91 -3.57
N GLU A 169 2.28 -11.10 -4.12
CA GLU A 169 1.86 -12.27 -4.86
C GLU A 169 1.47 -11.87 -6.28
N VAL A 170 1.89 -12.69 -7.26
CA VAL A 170 1.58 -12.48 -8.67
C VAL A 170 1.11 -13.79 -9.28
N ALA A 171 -0.09 -13.80 -9.85
CA ALA A 171 -0.72 -14.98 -10.43
C ALA A 171 -1.40 -14.64 -11.75
N LEU A 172 -1.65 -15.64 -12.61
CA LEU A 172 -2.45 -15.41 -13.82
C LEU A 172 -3.87 -14.96 -13.44
N SER A 173 -4.41 -13.99 -14.20
CA SER A 173 -5.69 -13.33 -13.91
C SER A 173 -6.93 -14.13 -14.27
#